data_AF-A0A1B6IET1-F1
#
_entry.id   AF-A0A1B6IET1-F1
#
_cell.length_a   1.000
_cell.length_b   1.000
_cell.length_c   1.000
_cell.angle_alpha   90.00
_cell.angle_beta   90.00
_cell.angle_gamma   90.00
#
_symmetry.space_group_name_H-M   'P 1'
#
loop_
_entity.id
_entity.type
_entity.pdbx_description
1 polymer ?
#
loop_
_entity_poly.entity_id
_entity_poly.type
_entity_poly.pdbx_seq_one_letter_code
_entity_poly.pdbx_strand_id
1 'polypeptide(L)'
;MIRCLADQLRTCPWLVQDLFIHLSADPPHTFDFNRTSLYEYIHHTLSPKTSGIVQDSDDPGYSSVNPLILRVVEEQGPHSLLVAWTKPTSNFIVEFKIVVEGQLSERIYSAARSSTVLHPVDLRLPVILTIYALQGSGEVVQKHSIRYSPQ
;
A
#
# COMPACT_ATOMS: atom_id res chain seq x y z
N MET A 1 9.92 -8.89 -8.02
CA MET A 1 10.42 -7.70 -8.76
C MET A 1 11.93 -7.76 -8.99
N ILE A 2 12.76 -8.04 -7.97
CA ILE A 2 14.24 -8.10 -8.08
C ILE A 2 14.76 -9.04 -9.21
N ARG A 3 14.14 -10.21 -9.45
CA ARG A 3 14.59 -11.15 -10.50
C ARG A 3 14.57 -10.58 -11.92
N CYS A 4 13.51 -9.89 -12.34
CA CYS A 4 13.47 -9.28 -13.69
C CYS A 4 14.55 -8.21 -13.86
N LEU A 5 14.85 -7.44 -12.81
CA LEU A 5 15.92 -6.45 -12.84
C LEU A 5 17.30 -7.11 -12.96
N ALA A 6 17.53 -8.21 -12.23
CA ALA A 6 18.77 -8.97 -12.26
C ALA A 6 19.04 -9.65 -13.62
N ASP A 7 17.99 -10.12 -14.30
CA ASP A 7 18.15 -10.73 -15.63
C ASP A 7 18.36 -9.66 -16.72
N GLN A 8 17.72 -8.48 -16.61
CA GLN A 8 18.03 -7.35 -17.51
C GLN A 8 19.50 -6.89 -17.38
N LEU A 9 20.04 -6.83 -16.16
CA LEU A 9 21.44 -6.47 -15.90
C LEU A 9 22.45 -7.50 -16.46
N ARG A 10 22.06 -8.77 -16.62
CA ARG A 10 22.91 -9.79 -17.26
C ARG A 10 22.96 -9.66 -18.79
N THR A 11 21.92 -9.12 -19.42
CA THR A 11 21.78 -9.12 -20.89
C THR A 11 22.44 -7.91 -21.55
N CYS A 12 22.54 -6.76 -20.86
CA CYS A 12 23.07 -5.52 -21.44
C CYS A 12 24.16 -4.86 -20.56
N PRO A 13 25.44 -5.27 -20.68
CA PRO A 13 26.55 -4.72 -19.87
C PRO A 13 26.78 -3.21 -20.03
N TRP A 14 26.34 -2.63 -21.14
CA TRP A 14 26.49 -1.22 -21.49
C TRP A 14 25.44 -0.30 -20.84
N LEU A 15 24.29 -0.85 -20.43
CA LEU A 15 23.23 -0.11 -19.72
C LEU A 15 23.59 0.22 -18.26
N VAL A 16 24.71 -0.32 -17.77
CA VAL A 16 25.21 -0.12 -16.41
C VAL A 16 25.78 1.30 -16.22
N GLN A 17 26.37 1.90 -17.25
CA GLN A 17 27.03 3.21 -17.12
C GLN A 17 26.04 4.38 -16.95
N ASP A 18 24.90 4.38 -17.65
CA ASP A 18 23.86 5.42 -17.47
C ASP A 18 23.17 5.31 -16.11
N LEU A 19 22.98 4.10 -15.57
CA LEU A 19 22.38 3.88 -14.24
C LEU A 19 23.29 4.37 -13.10
N PHE A 20 24.62 4.23 -13.24
CA PHE A 20 25.57 4.70 -12.22
C PHE A 20 25.62 6.24 -12.12
N ILE A 21 25.42 6.96 -13.23
CA ILE A 21 25.41 8.43 -13.23
C ILE A 21 24.19 8.97 -12.48
N HIS A 22 23.02 8.34 -12.63
CA HIS A 22 21.79 8.78 -11.96
C HIS A 22 21.70 8.39 -10.47
N LEU A 23 22.47 7.40 -10.01
CA LEU A 23 22.52 7.00 -8.59
C LEU A 23 23.61 7.72 -7.78
N SER A 24 24.46 8.52 -8.43
CA SER A 24 25.60 9.21 -7.79
C SER A 24 25.25 10.56 -7.15
N ALA A 25 23.97 10.95 -7.10
CA ALA A 25 23.54 12.31 -6.75
C ALA A 25 23.15 12.53 -5.27
N ASP A 26 23.03 11.48 -4.45
CA ASP A 26 22.73 11.59 -3.02
C ASP A 26 23.93 11.13 -2.16
N PRO A 27 24.27 11.84 -1.07
CA PRO A 27 25.38 11.47 -0.20
C PRO A 27 25.05 10.20 0.62
N PRO A 28 26.06 9.35 0.93
CA PRO A 28 25.82 8.12 1.65
C PRO A 28 25.46 8.40 3.11
N HIS A 29 24.20 8.18 3.48
CA HIS A 29 23.85 7.94 4.88
C HIS A 29 24.52 6.63 5.34
N THR A 30 25.59 6.77 6.12
CA THR A 30 26.35 5.65 6.69
C THR A 30 25.55 4.93 7.78
N PHE A 31 24.59 4.09 7.37
CA PHE A 31 24.15 2.97 8.20
C PHE A 31 25.23 1.89 8.15
N ASP A 32 26.17 1.98 9.09
CA ASP A 32 27.27 1.04 9.24
C ASP A 32 26.74 -0.30 9.78
N PHE A 33 26.28 -1.16 8.86
CA PHE A 33 25.58 -2.41 9.17
C PHE A 33 26.59 -3.49 9.58
N ASN A 34 27.13 -3.33 10.79
CA ASN A 34 28.18 -4.20 11.31
C ASN A 34 27.68 -5.65 11.49
N ARG A 35 28.44 -6.61 10.96
CA ARG A 35 28.10 -8.05 11.01
C ARG A 35 27.96 -8.57 12.44
N THR A 36 28.65 -7.98 13.40
CA THR A 36 28.57 -8.37 14.82
C THR A 36 27.17 -8.13 15.39
N SER A 37 26.55 -6.98 15.08
CA SER A 37 25.20 -6.64 15.55
C SER A 37 24.13 -7.59 14.98
N LEU A 38 24.36 -8.11 13.77
CA LEU A 38 23.48 -9.11 13.16
C LEU A 38 23.63 -10.47 13.85
N TYR A 39 24.85 -10.85 14.24
CA TYR A 39 25.12 -12.08 14.99
C TYR A 39 24.52 -12.03 16.41
N GLU A 40 24.68 -10.90 17.12
CA GLU A 40 24.08 -10.67 18.44
C GLU A 40 22.55 -10.69 18.41
N TYR A 41 21.93 -10.17 17.34
CA TYR A 41 20.49 -10.22 17.14
C TYR A 41 19.97 -11.66 16.91
N ILE A 42 20.68 -12.46 16.11
CA ILE A 42 20.34 -13.88 15.86
C ILE A 42 20.46 -14.74 17.12
N HIS A 43 21.42 -14.42 18.01
CA HIS A 43 21.75 -15.25 19.18
C HIS A 43 21.20 -14.72 20.52
N HIS A 44 20.34 -13.69 20.51
CA HIS A 44 19.45 -13.28 21.61
C HIS A 44 20.09 -13.05 23.00
N THR A 45 21.32 -12.54 23.08
CA THR A 45 22.02 -12.27 24.36
C THR A 45 21.97 -10.82 24.86
N LEU A 46 21.38 -9.89 24.09
CA LEU A 46 21.14 -8.51 24.52
C LEU A 46 19.67 -8.14 24.37
N SER A 47 18.97 -7.97 25.50
CA SER A 47 17.63 -7.39 25.53
C SER A 47 17.71 -5.86 25.41
N PRO A 48 17.21 -5.24 24.32
CA PRO A 48 17.21 -3.79 24.23
C PRO A 48 16.10 -3.23 25.12
N LYS A 49 16.46 -2.46 26.14
CA LYS A 49 15.55 -1.44 26.68
C LYS A 49 15.35 -0.36 25.61
N THR A 50 14.36 -0.55 24.74
CA THR A 50 13.57 0.46 23.98
C THR A 50 12.70 -0.29 22.97
N SER A 51 11.45 0.14 22.78
CA SER A 51 10.49 -0.43 21.81
C SER A 51 10.08 -1.88 22.05
N GLY A 52 9.40 -2.14 23.17
CA GLY A 52 8.77 -3.43 23.44
C GLY A 52 7.34 -3.53 22.90
N ILE A 53 7.16 -4.23 21.77
CA ILE A 53 5.91 -4.92 21.44
C ILE A 53 6.03 -6.32 22.05
N VAL A 54 4.98 -6.79 22.75
CA VAL A 54 4.90 -8.18 23.25
C VAL A 54 4.15 -9.04 22.23
N GLN A 55 4.66 -10.27 22.03
CA GLN A 55 4.22 -11.25 21.04
C GLN A 55 3.00 -12.06 21.51
N ASP A 56 2.16 -12.50 20.55
CA ASP A 56 1.38 -13.77 20.49
C ASP A 56 0.51 -13.74 19.20
N SER A 57 0.15 -14.81 18.47
CA SER A 57 0.49 -16.26 18.47
C SER A 57 0.41 -16.83 17.02
N ASP A 58 0.87 -18.07 16.81
CA ASP A 58 0.50 -19.08 15.78
C ASP A 58 0.48 -18.81 14.24
N ASP A 59 1.15 -19.74 13.54
CA ASP A 59 0.89 -20.27 12.18
C ASP A 59 1.03 -19.32 10.93
N PRO A 60 0.80 -19.76 9.67
CA PRO A 60 1.90 -19.92 8.74
C PRO A 60 1.93 -18.95 7.55
N GLY A 61 3.16 -18.61 7.13
CA GLY A 61 3.43 -17.93 5.87
C GLY A 61 3.35 -16.41 5.95
N TYR A 62 4.50 -15.75 5.77
CA TYR A 62 4.58 -14.31 5.54
C TYR A 62 4.00 -13.92 4.17
N SER A 63 2.67 -13.99 4.05
CA SER A 63 1.95 -13.23 3.04
C SER A 63 2.10 -11.76 3.41
N SER A 64 2.96 -11.04 2.71
CA SER A 64 3.03 -9.59 2.79
C SER A 64 1.73 -9.00 2.25
N VAL A 65 0.72 -8.92 3.11
CA VAL A 65 -0.60 -8.38 2.78
C VAL A 65 -0.44 -6.90 2.47
N ASN A 66 -0.40 -6.54 1.19
CA ASN A 66 -0.39 -5.15 0.78
C ASN A 66 -1.73 -4.55 1.23
N PRO A 67 -1.73 -3.59 2.18
CA PRO A 67 -2.97 -3.10 2.77
C PRO A 67 -3.74 -2.30 1.73
N LEU A 68 -5.07 -2.44 1.74
CA LEU A 68 -5.98 -1.52 1.06
C LEU A 68 -5.82 -0.13 1.68
N ILE A 69 -5.37 0.83 0.89
CA ILE A 69 -5.20 2.24 1.25
C ILE A 69 -5.97 3.04 0.23
N LEU A 70 -7.00 3.77 0.67
CA LEU A 70 -7.77 4.71 -0.15
C LEU A 70 -7.09 6.08 -0.12
N ARG A 71 -7.10 6.77 -1.26
CA ARG A 71 -6.73 8.18 -1.36
C ARG A 71 -7.64 8.90 -2.35
N VAL A 72 -7.86 10.20 -2.11
CA VAL A 72 -8.33 11.10 -3.16
C VAL A 72 -7.13 11.44 -4.05
N VAL A 73 -7.35 11.47 -5.36
CA VAL A 73 -6.33 11.84 -6.36
C VAL A 73 -6.49 13.31 -6.72
N GLU A 74 -7.72 13.71 -7.05
CA GLU A 74 -8.06 15.06 -7.50
C GLU A 74 -9.58 15.30 -7.39
N GLU A 75 -9.98 16.56 -7.29
CA GLU A 75 -11.37 16.97 -7.49
C GLU A 75 -11.64 17.13 -8.99
N GLN A 76 -12.69 16.47 -9.49
CA GLN A 76 -13.11 16.47 -10.89
C GLN A 76 -14.26 17.47 -11.15
N GLY A 77 -14.44 18.44 -10.25
CA GLY A 77 -15.52 19.42 -10.23
C GLY A 77 -16.20 19.53 -8.86
N PRO A 78 -17.18 20.45 -8.69
CA PRO A 78 -17.74 20.81 -7.37
C PRO A 78 -18.48 19.68 -6.65
N HIS A 79 -18.77 18.58 -7.35
CA HIS A 79 -19.52 17.42 -6.83
C HIS A 79 -18.88 16.08 -7.23
N SER A 80 -17.59 16.06 -7.57
CA SER A 80 -16.94 14.88 -8.16
C SER A 80 -15.53 14.67 -7.60
N LEU A 81 -15.23 13.47 -7.10
CA LEU A 81 -13.89 13.10 -6.63
C LEU A 81 -13.34 11.93 -7.44
N LEU A 82 -12.12 12.05 -7.97
CA LEU A 82 -11.38 10.87 -8.41
C LEU A 82 -10.71 10.24 -7.19
N VAL A 83 -11.09 8.99 -6.88
CA VAL A 83 -10.48 8.22 -5.80
C VAL A 83 -9.71 7.03 -6.35
N ALA A 84 -8.61 6.69 -5.69
CA ALA A 84 -7.77 5.55 -6.03
C ALA A 84 -7.39 4.75 -4.79
N TRP A 85 -7.13 3.46 -4.96
CA TRP A 85 -6.69 2.57 -3.90
C TRP A 85 -5.51 1.71 -4.32
N THR A 86 -4.76 1.20 -3.34
CA THR A 86 -3.78 0.13 -3.58
C THR A 86 -4.51 -1.15 -4.00
N LYS A 87 -3.97 -1.87 -4.98
CA LYS A 87 -4.50 -3.18 -5.35
C LYS A 87 -4.16 -4.18 -4.22
N PRO A 88 -5.15 -4.81 -3.58
CA PRO A 88 -4.90 -5.76 -2.51
C PRO A 88 -4.27 -7.04 -3.07
N THR A 89 -3.48 -7.73 -2.24
CA THR A 89 -2.77 -8.97 -2.64
C THR A 89 -3.60 -10.24 -2.59
N SER A 90 -4.81 -10.20 -2.03
CA SER A 90 -5.71 -11.36 -1.98
C SER A 90 -6.37 -11.62 -3.33
N ASN A 91 -6.08 -12.79 -3.91
CA ASN A 91 -6.71 -13.28 -5.14
C ASN A 91 -8.21 -13.60 -4.99
N PHE A 92 -8.74 -13.61 -3.76
CA PHE A 92 -10.14 -13.92 -3.45
C PHE A 92 -11.07 -12.70 -3.52
N ILE A 93 -10.50 -11.49 -3.59
CA ILE A 93 -11.26 -10.25 -3.74
C ILE A 93 -11.79 -10.19 -5.17
N VAL A 94 -13.11 -10.00 -5.32
CA VAL A 94 -13.77 -9.89 -6.64
C VAL A 94 -14.36 -8.51 -6.87
N GLU A 95 -14.73 -7.81 -5.80
CA GLU A 95 -15.40 -6.52 -5.85
C GLU A 95 -14.88 -5.52 -4.80
N PHE A 96 -15.13 -4.24 -5.07
CA PHE A 96 -14.96 -3.15 -4.12
C PHE A 96 -16.29 -2.42 -3.91
N LYS A 97 -16.55 -1.99 -2.68
CA LYS A 97 -17.68 -1.13 -2.32
C LYS A 97 -17.13 0.17 -1.75
N ILE A 98 -17.56 1.31 -2.30
CA ILE A 98 -17.21 2.63 -1.79
C ILE A 98 -18.44 3.28 -1.16
N VAL A 99 -18.24 3.80 0.04
CA VAL A 99 -19.23 4.39 0.93
C VAL A 99 -18.80 5.81 1.27
N VAL A 100 -19.74 6.75 1.16
CA VAL A 100 -19.57 8.17 1.49
C VAL A 100 -20.58 8.48 2.59
N GLU A 101 -20.13 9.00 3.74
CA GLU A 101 -21.01 9.30 4.88
C GLU A 101 -21.96 8.15 5.29
N GLY A 102 -21.45 6.91 5.25
CA GLY A 102 -22.23 5.71 5.56
C GLY A 102 -23.17 5.22 4.44
N GLN A 103 -23.40 6.02 3.39
CA GLN A 103 -24.21 5.64 2.23
C GLN A 103 -23.38 4.97 1.14
N LEU A 104 -23.92 3.94 0.49
CA LEU A 104 -23.31 3.33 -0.69
C LEU A 104 -23.27 4.36 -1.83
N SER A 105 -22.06 4.69 -2.31
CA SER A 105 -21.87 5.55 -3.47
C SER A 105 -21.62 4.73 -4.73
N GLU A 106 -20.69 3.77 -4.68
CA GLU A 106 -20.26 3.02 -5.87
C GLU A 106 -19.93 1.55 -5.54
N ARG A 107 -20.21 0.64 -6.47
CA ARG A 107 -19.85 -0.79 -6.37
C ARG A 107 -19.14 -1.27 -7.63
N ILE A 108 -17.89 -1.65 -7.47
CA ILE A 108 -16.97 -2.02 -8.56
C ILE A 108 -16.80 -3.54 -8.59
N TYR A 109 -17.48 -4.21 -9.52
CA TYR A 109 -17.39 -5.67 -9.73
C TYR A 109 -16.12 -6.10 -10.50
N SER A 110 -14.96 -5.57 -10.11
CA SER A 110 -13.68 -5.89 -10.75
C SER A 110 -12.49 -5.68 -9.82
N ALA A 111 -11.91 -6.79 -9.37
CA ALA A 111 -10.64 -6.86 -8.65
C ALA A 111 -9.44 -6.22 -9.38
N ALA A 112 -9.56 -6.00 -10.70
CA ALA A 112 -8.52 -5.36 -11.50
C ALA A 112 -8.54 -3.83 -11.42
N ARG A 113 -9.65 -3.21 -11.01
CA ARG A 113 -9.75 -1.75 -10.86
C ARG A 113 -9.16 -1.27 -9.55
N SER A 114 -8.51 -0.12 -9.62
CA SER A 114 -7.84 0.55 -8.50
C SER A 114 -8.18 2.05 -8.40
N SER A 115 -9.18 2.50 -9.17
CA SER A 115 -9.70 3.87 -9.15
C SER A 115 -11.12 3.94 -9.69
N THR A 116 -11.85 4.99 -9.30
CA THR A 116 -13.14 5.38 -9.86
C THR A 116 -13.43 6.86 -9.58
N VAL A 117 -14.36 7.46 -10.33
CA VAL A 117 -14.92 8.77 -10.01
C VAL A 117 -16.16 8.56 -9.15
N LEU A 118 -16.23 9.24 -8.00
CA LEU A 118 -17.42 9.31 -7.16
C LEU A 118 -18.23 10.54 -7.55
N HIS A 119 -19.49 10.34 -7.92
CA HIS A 119 -20.42 11.41 -8.25
C HIS A 119 -21.88 10.95 -8.00
N PRO A 120 -22.77 11.82 -7.47
CA PRO A 120 -22.48 13.11 -6.86
C PRO A 120 -21.91 12.95 -5.43
N VAL A 121 -21.05 13.89 -5.03
CA VAL A 121 -20.55 14.03 -3.64
C VAL A 121 -20.78 15.46 -3.17
N ASP A 122 -21.25 15.64 -1.93
CA ASP A 122 -21.40 16.98 -1.34
C ASP A 122 -20.07 17.46 -0.73
N LEU A 123 -19.33 18.27 -1.48
CA LEU A 123 -18.04 18.84 -1.08
C LEU A 123 -18.18 20.21 -0.38
N ARG A 124 -19.34 20.53 0.21
CA ARG A 124 -19.50 21.74 1.04
C ARG A 124 -19.03 21.55 2.48
N LEU A 125 -18.84 20.30 2.91
CA LEU A 125 -18.38 19.90 4.23
C LEU A 125 -17.33 18.79 4.09
N PRO A 126 -16.46 18.57 5.09
CA PRO A 126 -15.56 17.41 5.09
C PRO A 126 -16.34 16.09 5.07
N VAL A 127 -15.97 15.17 4.18
CA VAL A 127 -16.63 13.87 3.99
C VAL A 127 -15.74 12.69 4.38
N ILE A 128 -16.35 11.64 4.92
CA ILE A 128 -15.72 10.36 5.24
C ILE A 128 -15.95 9.40 4.08
N LEU A 129 -14.85 9.08 3.39
CA LEU A 129 -14.81 8.09 2.31
C LEU A 129 -14.32 6.76 2.89
N THR A 130 -15.06 5.68 2.64
CA THR A 130 -14.69 4.33 3.08
C THR A 130 -14.75 3.36 1.92
N ILE A 131 -13.67 2.61 1.68
CA ILE A 131 -13.64 1.49 0.75
C ILE A 131 -13.65 0.17 1.53
N TYR A 132 -14.37 -0.80 0.99
CA TYR A 132 -14.37 -2.19 1.39
C TYR A 132 -13.93 -3.03 0.20
N ALA A 133 -13.06 -4.01 0.40
CA ALA A 133 -12.76 -5.05 -0.57
C ALA A 133 -13.44 -6.35 -0.15
N LEU A 134 -14.20 -6.98 -1.05
CA LEU A 134 -15.06 -8.12 -0.72
C LEU A 134 -14.76 -9.35 -1.58
N GLN A 135 -14.97 -10.52 -0.99
CA GLN A 135 -14.87 -11.81 -1.70
C GLN A 135 -16.15 -12.13 -2.48
N GLY A 136 -16.13 -13.22 -3.26
CA GLY A 136 -17.31 -13.74 -3.96
C GLY A 136 -18.49 -14.12 -3.05
N SER A 137 -18.25 -14.31 -1.75
CA SER A 137 -19.28 -14.50 -0.72
C SER A 137 -19.99 -13.21 -0.29
N GLY A 138 -19.46 -12.03 -0.67
CA GLY A 138 -19.86 -10.73 -0.11
C GLY A 138 -19.23 -10.40 1.25
N GLU A 139 -18.32 -11.25 1.75
CA GLU A 139 -17.57 -11.00 2.99
C GLU A 139 -16.49 -9.91 2.79
N VAL A 140 -16.36 -9.01 3.77
CA VAL A 140 -15.35 -7.94 3.77
C VAL A 140 -14.00 -8.49 4.21
N VAL A 141 -13.01 -8.47 3.31
CA VAL A 141 -11.62 -8.87 3.62
C VAL A 141 -10.82 -7.73 4.22
N GLN A 142 -11.00 -6.53 3.65
CA GLN A 142 -10.25 -5.33 4.04
C GLN A 142 -11.14 -4.10 3.94
N LYS A 143 -10.85 -3.13 4.80
CA LYS A 143 -11.52 -1.83 4.88
C LYS A 143 -10.48 -0.74 5.03
N HIS A 144 -10.69 0.40 4.38
CA HIS A 144 -9.94 1.62 4.66
C HIS A 144 -10.88 2.83 4.65
N SER A 145 -10.65 3.77 5.56
CA SER A 145 -11.45 5.00 5.69
C SER A 145 -10.54 6.21 5.75
N ILE A 146 -10.87 7.25 4.99
CA ILE A 146 -10.20 8.55 5.03
C ILE A 146 -11.23 9.66 5.26
N ARG A 147 -10.82 10.74 5.93
CA ARG A 147 -11.57 12.00 5.96
C ARG A 147 -10.99 12.92 4.91
N TYR A 148 -11.81 13.35 3.97
CA TYR A 148 -11.48 14.36 2.98
C TYR A 148 -12.04 15.70 3.42
N SER A 149 -11.22 16.74 3.42
CA SER A 149 -11.66 18.13 3.57
C SER A 149 -11.42 18.82 2.22
N PRO A 150 -12.47 19.29 1.52
CA PRO A 150 -12.30 20.11 0.31
C PRO A 150 -11.58 21.43 0.67
N GLN A 151 -10.90 22.03 -0.32
CA GLN A 151 -10.06 23.22 -0.15
C GLN A 151 -10.79 24.53 -0.48
#